data_AF-A0A923U2D9-F1
#
_entry.id   AF-A0A923U2D9-F1
#
_cell.length_a   1.000
_cell.length_b   1.000
_cell.length_c   1.000
_cell.angle_alpha   90.00
_cell.angle_beta   90.00
_cell.angle_gamma   90.00
#
_symmetry.space_group_name_H-M   'P 1'
#
loop_
_entity.id
_entity.type
_entity.pdbx_description
1 polymer ?
#
loop_
_entity_poly.entity_id
_entity_poly.type
_entity_poly.pdbx_seq_one_letter_code
_entity_poly.pdbx_strand_id
1 'polypeptide(L)'
;MVSEKSSTAEKRYYSPEEILKFKPYTEGMDSNVGSALEHAEARVRGAGVWHDRQILGRRYPIGCVALEVTQRCNLDCTLCYLSENSESVKDIPIEEVFRRIDLIKDHYGPGTDVQITGGDPTLRDTEELVQIVKRVKMLGMNPTLMTNGLKATRPLLERLIAVGLKDVAFHVDLTQERRPFKTEMELNKVRKIYIERVRGLPIHIIFNTTVFKDNFHEIPDLIRFFREHSDIVQFASFQLQADTGRGELRKRDNVISMETVWEQIEKGAEVKLPFEAIQIGHGDCNRYSVSLTANGKMFPLLDSPEFIQDFMHASEGLVLDRTNKWSFARNLGGWMMKNPKLARKGVMSVVVPKVMKMSKHLLASKGKMGKLTFFVHNFMDASQLECDRVDSCSFMAMTTEGPISMCMHNAKRDEFILKPFQVKHGNDKKIWNPL
;
A
#
# COMPACT_ATOMS: atom_id res chain seq x y z
N MET A 1 25.86 21.82 -2.03
CA MET A 1 26.83 20.77 -1.65
C MET A 1 26.02 19.63 -1.05
N VAL A 2 25.64 18.65 -1.87
CA VAL A 2 24.98 17.41 -1.41
C VAL A 2 25.94 16.30 -1.80
N SER A 3 26.80 15.95 -0.85
CA SER A 3 27.79 14.88 -0.96
C SER A 3 27.96 14.34 0.45
N GLU A 4 27.05 13.48 0.86
CA GLU A 4 27.33 12.53 1.94
C GLU A 4 26.98 11.13 1.43
N LYS A 5 28.01 10.55 0.83
CA LYS A 5 28.39 9.13 0.85
C LYS A 5 27.25 8.17 1.21
N SER A 6 26.65 7.58 0.17
CA SER A 6 26.18 6.20 0.26
C SER A 6 27.37 5.36 0.74
N SER A 7 27.28 4.91 1.99
CA SER A 7 28.16 3.89 2.53
C SER A 7 27.95 2.65 1.65
N THR A 8 28.95 2.33 0.82
CA THR A 8 29.03 1.07 0.07
C THR A 8 29.32 -0.08 1.03
N ALA A 9 28.43 -0.32 1.98
CA ALA A 9 28.35 -1.60 2.64
C ALA A 9 27.90 -2.59 1.54
N GLU A 10 28.64 -3.67 1.37
CA GLU A 10 28.31 -4.72 0.42
C GLU A 10 26.91 -5.25 0.76
N LYS A 11 25.96 -5.16 -0.20
CA LYS A 11 24.59 -5.59 0.00
C LYS A 11 24.56 -7.09 0.26
N ARG A 12 24.01 -7.51 1.40
CA ARG A 12 23.81 -8.92 1.72
C ARG A 12 22.49 -9.40 1.13
N TYR A 13 22.54 -10.53 0.42
CA TYR A 13 21.37 -11.21 -0.13
C TYR A 13 21.14 -12.53 0.59
N TYR A 14 19.88 -12.94 0.69
CA TYR A 14 19.54 -14.29 1.12
C TYR A 14 19.91 -15.30 0.03
N SER A 15 20.58 -16.38 0.42
CA SER A 15 20.77 -17.56 -0.41
C SER A 15 19.43 -18.32 -0.60
N PRO A 16 19.29 -19.14 -1.65
CA PRO A 16 18.10 -19.97 -1.84
C PRO A 16 17.76 -20.86 -0.63
N GLU A 17 18.79 -21.39 0.04
CA GLU A 17 18.61 -22.20 1.26
C GLU A 17 18.08 -21.37 2.44
N GLU A 18 18.60 -20.16 2.63
CA GLU A 18 18.09 -19.25 3.66
C GLU A 18 16.65 -18.84 3.38
N ILE A 19 16.30 -18.56 2.11
CA ILE A 19 14.91 -18.26 1.70
C ILE A 19 14.00 -19.42 2.11
N LEU A 20 14.31 -20.64 1.68
CA LEU A 20 13.50 -21.82 2.00
C LEU A 20 13.34 -22.03 3.53
N LYS A 21 14.40 -21.81 4.30
CA LYS A 21 14.38 -21.95 5.77
C LYS A 21 13.78 -20.75 6.50
N PHE A 22 13.58 -19.61 5.85
CA PHE A 22 13.05 -18.41 6.47
C PHE A 22 11.66 -18.67 7.03
N LYS A 23 11.47 -18.35 8.30
CA LYS A 23 10.20 -18.54 9.01
C LYS A 23 9.46 -17.22 9.17
N PRO A 24 8.11 -17.23 9.16
CA PRO A 24 7.33 -16.06 9.54
C PRO A 24 7.73 -15.54 10.93
N TYR A 25 7.59 -14.24 11.12
CA TYR A 25 7.91 -13.57 12.37
C TYR A 25 6.92 -14.00 13.46
N THR A 26 7.44 -14.37 14.62
CA THR A 26 6.63 -14.74 15.80
C THR A 26 6.54 -13.60 16.82
N GLU A 27 7.40 -12.58 16.67
CA GLU A 27 7.46 -11.41 17.56
C GLU A 27 6.22 -10.53 17.37
N GLY A 28 5.51 -10.30 18.48
CA GLY A 28 4.11 -9.83 18.53
C GLY A 28 3.22 -10.72 19.40
N MET A 29 3.66 -11.95 19.69
CA MET A 29 2.98 -12.88 20.62
C MET A 29 3.54 -12.85 22.05
N ASP A 30 4.71 -12.26 22.28
CA ASP A 30 5.32 -12.19 23.61
C ASP A 30 4.90 -10.91 24.34
N SER A 31 4.23 -11.08 25.49
CA SER A 31 3.75 -10.00 26.37
C SER A 31 4.86 -9.18 27.05
N ASN A 32 6.13 -9.54 26.83
CA ASN A 32 7.30 -8.96 27.50
C ASN A 32 8.04 -7.92 26.66
N VAL A 33 7.58 -7.67 25.43
CA VAL A 33 8.20 -6.72 24.50
C VAL A 33 7.15 -5.65 24.18
N GLY A 34 7.59 -4.40 24.00
CA GLY A 34 6.77 -3.20 24.03
C GLY A 34 5.59 -3.13 23.04
N SER A 35 5.02 -1.94 22.89
CA SER A 35 3.98 -1.66 21.89
C SER A 35 4.41 -2.07 20.47
N ALA A 36 3.44 -2.40 19.60
CA ALA A 36 3.71 -2.73 18.19
C ALA A 36 4.54 -1.64 17.47
N LEU A 37 4.44 -0.39 17.92
CA LEU A 37 5.22 0.73 17.41
C LEU A 37 6.71 0.61 17.78
N GLU A 38 7.00 0.27 19.02
CA GLU A 38 8.37 0.04 19.51
C GLU A 38 9.02 -1.17 18.81
N HIS A 39 8.26 -2.23 18.52
CA HIS A 39 8.75 -3.34 17.69
C HIS A 39 9.13 -2.89 16.29
N ALA A 40 8.28 -2.07 15.65
CA ALA A 40 8.56 -1.57 14.31
C ALA A 40 9.80 -0.67 14.30
N GLU A 41 9.97 0.19 15.31
CA GLU A 41 11.18 0.99 15.49
C GLU A 41 12.42 0.12 15.67
N ALA A 42 12.38 -0.84 16.60
CA ALA A 42 13.49 -1.75 16.89
C ALA A 42 13.94 -2.50 15.63
N ARG A 43 12.99 -2.98 14.83
CA ARG A 43 13.26 -3.68 13.58
C ARG A 43 13.92 -2.79 12.52
N VAL A 44 13.42 -1.56 12.33
CA VAL A 44 14.00 -0.61 11.37
C VAL A 44 15.40 -0.16 11.82
N ARG A 45 15.61 0.02 13.12
CA ARG A 45 16.94 0.31 13.70
C ARG A 45 17.90 -0.86 13.54
N GLY A 46 17.46 -2.09 13.83
CA GLY A 46 18.25 -3.31 13.69
C GLY A 46 18.70 -3.55 12.26
N ALA A 47 17.88 -3.18 11.27
CA ALA A 47 18.24 -3.21 9.86
C ALA A 47 19.18 -2.06 9.41
N GLY A 48 19.55 -1.13 10.31
CA GLY A 48 20.49 -0.04 10.00
C GLY A 48 19.91 1.09 9.13
N VAL A 49 18.59 1.15 8.94
CA VAL A 49 17.93 2.11 8.02
C VAL A 49 17.04 3.13 8.74
N TRP A 50 17.25 3.32 10.04
CA TRP A 50 16.54 4.32 10.83
C TRP A 50 17.09 5.73 10.60
N HIS A 51 16.21 6.69 10.34
CA HIS A 51 16.53 8.12 10.27
C HIS A 51 15.31 8.99 10.54
N ASP A 52 15.47 10.31 10.61
CA ASP A 52 14.44 11.26 11.07
C ASP A 52 13.20 11.37 10.18
N ARG A 53 13.30 10.92 8.93
CA ARG A 53 12.17 10.94 7.97
C ARG A 53 11.34 9.66 8.00
N GLN A 54 11.72 8.68 8.82
CA GLN A 54 11.01 7.42 8.96
C GLN A 54 9.65 7.63 9.64
N ILE A 55 8.57 7.07 9.09
CA ILE A 55 7.27 7.01 9.77
C ILE A 55 6.94 5.64 10.35
N LEU A 56 7.56 4.57 9.84
CA LEU A 56 7.43 3.23 10.39
C LEU A 56 8.12 3.18 11.76
N GLY A 57 7.39 2.81 12.81
CA GLY A 57 7.89 2.89 14.19
C GLY A 57 7.76 4.27 14.84
N ARG A 58 7.22 5.29 14.15
CA ARG A 58 6.85 6.60 14.76
C ARG A 58 5.35 6.89 14.71
N ARG A 59 4.73 6.55 13.57
CA ARG A 59 3.30 6.78 13.31
C ARG A 59 2.50 5.50 13.21
N TYR A 60 3.09 4.50 12.57
CA TYR A 60 2.43 3.24 12.29
C TYR A 60 3.41 2.09 12.54
N PRO A 61 2.93 0.96 13.10
CA PRO A 61 3.75 -0.22 13.30
C PRO A 61 3.99 -1.01 12.01
N ILE A 62 3.12 -0.82 11.02
CA ILE A 62 3.26 -1.41 9.69
C ILE A 62 2.61 -0.51 8.64
N GLY A 63 3.06 -0.60 7.39
CA GLY A 63 2.41 0.09 6.27
C GLY A 63 1.09 -0.58 5.90
N CYS A 64 1.13 -1.89 5.66
CA CYS A 64 -0.07 -2.71 5.48
C CYS A 64 0.24 -4.20 5.62
N VAL A 65 -0.82 -5.00 5.74
CA VAL A 65 -0.74 -6.46 5.76
C VAL A 65 -1.68 -7.06 4.73
N ALA A 66 -1.14 -7.87 3.82
CA ALA A 66 -1.90 -8.68 2.88
C ALA A 66 -2.52 -9.88 3.57
N LEU A 67 -3.84 -9.98 3.42
CA LEU A 67 -4.67 -11.10 3.80
C LEU A 67 -5.17 -11.75 2.52
N GLU A 68 -4.52 -12.83 2.11
CA GLU A 68 -4.91 -13.58 0.93
C GLU A 68 -6.09 -14.49 1.25
N VAL A 69 -7.25 -14.20 0.64
CA VAL A 69 -8.52 -14.90 0.94
C VAL A 69 -8.91 -15.92 -0.13
N THR A 70 -8.25 -15.89 -1.29
CA THR A 70 -8.45 -16.81 -2.41
C THR A 70 -7.19 -16.80 -3.28
N GLN A 71 -6.84 -17.91 -3.92
CA GLN A 71 -5.79 -17.93 -4.95
C GLN A 71 -6.36 -17.81 -6.37
N ARG A 72 -7.68 -17.92 -6.52
CA ARG A 72 -8.36 -17.90 -7.82
C ARG A 72 -8.35 -16.50 -8.42
N CYS A 73 -8.11 -16.41 -9.73
CA CYS A 73 -8.17 -15.18 -10.49
C CYS A 73 -8.91 -15.39 -11.81
N ASN A 74 -9.55 -14.34 -12.32
CA ASN A 74 -10.24 -14.32 -13.61
C ASN A 74 -9.46 -13.53 -14.67
N LEU A 75 -8.16 -13.34 -14.43
CA LEU A 75 -7.18 -12.78 -15.35
C LEU A 75 -5.85 -13.54 -15.22
N ASP A 76 -5.07 -13.51 -16.29
CA ASP A 76 -3.77 -14.19 -16.39
C ASP A 76 -2.68 -13.16 -16.69
N CYS A 77 -2.37 -12.32 -15.71
CA CYS A 77 -1.47 -11.19 -15.93
C CYS A 77 -0.03 -11.66 -16.15
N THR A 78 0.67 -11.03 -17.09
CA THR A 78 2.05 -11.38 -17.47
C THR A 78 3.11 -11.09 -16.41
N LEU A 79 2.80 -10.25 -15.41
CA LEU A 79 3.66 -9.94 -14.25
C LEU A 79 2.88 -10.14 -12.94
N CYS A 80 2.45 -11.38 -12.70
CA CYS A 80 1.65 -11.74 -11.52
C CYS A 80 2.48 -12.49 -10.47
N TYR A 81 2.38 -12.07 -9.20
CA TYR A 81 3.03 -12.76 -8.08
C TYR A 81 2.40 -14.11 -7.72
N LEU A 82 1.22 -14.44 -8.26
CA LEU A 82 0.52 -15.69 -7.98
C LEU A 82 1.35 -16.89 -8.43
N SER A 83 1.13 -18.04 -7.81
CA SER A 83 1.77 -19.29 -8.21
C SER A 83 1.18 -19.81 -9.53
N GLU A 84 1.97 -20.60 -10.26
CA GLU A 84 1.45 -21.45 -11.34
C GLU A 84 0.36 -22.41 -10.84
N ASN A 85 0.44 -22.80 -9.57
CA ASN A 85 -0.51 -23.71 -8.93
C ASN A 85 -1.77 -23.01 -8.41
N SER A 86 -1.86 -21.67 -8.49
CA SER A 86 -2.89 -20.88 -7.79
C SER A 86 -4.33 -21.27 -8.14
N GLU A 87 -4.62 -21.61 -9.39
CA GLU A 87 -5.98 -22.02 -9.81
C GLU A 87 -6.39 -23.41 -9.29
N SER A 88 -5.42 -24.23 -8.88
CA SER A 88 -5.68 -25.55 -8.27
C SER A 88 -5.92 -25.44 -6.75
N VAL A 89 -5.67 -24.29 -6.15
CA VAL A 89 -5.78 -24.09 -4.71
C VAL A 89 -7.20 -23.69 -4.32
N LYS A 90 -7.83 -24.48 -3.46
CA LYS A 90 -9.12 -24.19 -2.85
C LYS A 90 -9.02 -22.93 -2.00
N ASP A 91 -10.15 -22.23 -1.86
CA ASP A 91 -10.24 -21.11 -0.92
C ASP A 91 -9.98 -21.62 0.50
N ILE A 92 -9.12 -20.90 1.24
CA ILE A 92 -8.88 -21.22 2.65
C ILE A 92 -10.20 -21.12 3.45
N PRO A 93 -10.43 -22.00 4.44
CA PRO A 93 -11.64 -21.95 5.24
C PRO A 93 -11.77 -20.61 5.96
N ILE A 94 -12.99 -20.09 6.08
CA ILE A 94 -13.22 -18.76 6.64
C ILE A 94 -12.73 -18.63 8.09
N GLU A 95 -12.74 -19.73 8.85
CA GLU A 95 -12.21 -19.78 10.22
C GLU A 95 -10.71 -19.48 10.25
N GLU A 96 -9.97 -19.96 9.26
CA GLU A 96 -8.55 -19.63 9.13
C GLU A 96 -8.37 -18.17 8.71
N VAL A 97 -9.22 -17.64 7.82
CA VAL A 97 -9.20 -16.22 7.47
C VAL A 97 -9.41 -15.35 8.72
N PHE A 98 -10.39 -15.69 9.56
CA PHE A 98 -10.65 -14.98 10.80
C PHE A 98 -9.49 -15.09 11.78
N ARG A 99 -8.88 -16.27 11.92
CA ARG A 99 -7.69 -16.44 12.76
C ARG A 99 -6.52 -15.58 12.27
N ARG A 100 -6.30 -15.50 10.96
CA ARG A 100 -5.28 -14.60 10.37
C ARG A 100 -5.60 -13.14 10.64
N ILE A 101 -6.87 -12.73 10.56
CA ILE A 101 -7.28 -11.36 10.91
C ILE A 101 -6.98 -11.05 12.38
N ASP A 102 -7.24 -12.00 13.29
CA ASP A 102 -6.94 -11.86 14.72
C ASP A 102 -5.43 -11.73 14.93
N LEU A 103 -4.61 -12.55 14.26
CA LEU A 103 -3.15 -12.42 14.29
C LEU A 103 -2.67 -11.04 13.80
N ILE A 104 -3.25 -10.49 12.73
CA ILE A 104 -2.89 -9.14 12.26
C ILE A 104 -3.13 -8.11 13.37
N LYS A 105 -4.27 -8.22 14.06
CA LYS A 105 -4.63 -7.33 15.16
C LYS A 105 -3.68 -7.46 16.34
N ASP A 106 -3.24 -8.67 16.66
CA ASP A 106 -2.32 -8.96 17.76
C ASP A 106 -0.92 -8.41 17.47
N HIS A 107 -0.39 -8.63 16.26
CA HIS A 107 0.94 -8.16 15.88
C HIS A 107 1.03 -6.63 15.69
N TYR A 108 0.00 -6.01 15.10
CA TYR A 108 0.10 -4.62 14.63
C TYR A 108 -0.91 -3.66 15.26
N GLY A 109 -1.88 -4.15 16.01
CA GLY A 109 -2.81 -3.30 16.72
C GLY A 109 -3.90 -2.66 15.84
N PRO A 110 -4.72 -1.76 16.43
CA PRO A 110 -5.82 -1.12 15.73
C PRO A 110 -5.31 -0.11 14.69
N GLY A 111 -6.14 0.20 13.70
CA GLY A 111 -5.78 1.13 12.63
C GLY A 111 -4.89 0.54 11.52
N THR A 112 -4.43 -0.71 11.66
CA THR A 112 -3.68 -1.44 10.62
C THR A 112 -4.48 -1.52 9.33
N ASP A 113 -3.85 -1.19 8.20
CA ASP A 113 -4.44 -1.37 6.87
C ASP A 113 -4.29 -2.83 6.43
N VAL A 114 -5.43 -3.51 6.26
CA VAL A 114 -5.51 -4.92 5.86
C VAL A 114 -5.95 -5.01 4.41
N GLN A 115 -5.04 -5.46 3.55
CA GLN A 115 -5.31 -5.69 2.14
C GLN A 115 -5.97 -7.05 1.96
N ILE A 116 -7.29 -7.05 1.77
CA ILE A 116 -8.03 -8.24 1.39
C ILE A 116 -7.70 -8.49 -0.08
N THR A 117 -6.87 -9.52 -0.32
CA THR A 117 -6.20 -9.78 -1.60
C THR A 117 -6.10 -11.28 -1.89
N GLY A 118 -5.17 -11.70 -2.75
CA GLY A 118 -4.94 -13.08 -3.16
C GLY A 118 -4.85 -13.14 -4.68
N GLY A 119 -5.70 -13.91 -5.34
CA GLY A 119 -6.02 -13.71 -6.75
C GLY A 119 -6.93 -12.49 -6.92
N ASP A 120 -8.21 -12.71 -7.19
CA ASP A 120 -9.22 -11.65 -7.05
C ASP A 120 -10.24 -12.00 -5.95
N PRO A 121 -10.27 -11.27 -4.82
CA PRO A 121 -11.18 -11.53 -3.71
C PRO A 121 -12.67 -11.54 -4.10
N THR A 122 -13.04 -10.88 -5.19
CA THR A 122 -14.42 -10.87 -5.69
C THR A 122 -14.86 -12.20 -6.32
N LEU A 123 -13.96 -13.20 -6.40
CA LEU A 123 -14.28 -14.57 -6.78
C LEU A 123 -14.64 -15.46 -5.59
N ARG A 124 -14.28 -15.08 -4.36
CA ARG A 124 -14.73 -15.75 -3.14
C ARG A 124 -16.25 -15.60 -2.99
N ASP A 125 -16.88 -16.52 -2.26
CA ASP A 125 -18.28 -16.38 -1.89
C ASP A 125 -18.56 -14.97 -1.33
N THR A 126 -19.66 -14.37 -1.79
CA THR A 126 -19.93 -12.96 -1.51
C THR A 126 -20.30 -12.75 -0.03
N GLU A 127 -20.99 -13.70 0.60
CA GLU A 127 -21.33 -13.57 2.02
C GLU A 127 -20.08 -13.72 2.89
N GLU A 128 -19.19 -14.65 2.53
CA GLU A 128 -17.89 -14.77 3.20
C GLU A 128 -17.05 -13.49 3.05
N LEU A 129 -16.96 -12.92 1.84
CA LEU A 129 -16.22 -11.67 1.61
C LEU A 129 -16.77 -10.51 2.46
N VAL A 130 -18.09 -10.39 2.57
CA VAL A 130 -18.75 -9.41 3.44
C VAL A 130 -18.39 -9.65 4.91
N GLN A 131 -18.38 -10.92 5.37
CA GLN A 131 -18.01 -11.27 6.74
C GLN A 131 -16.53 -10.96 7.04
N ILE A 132 -15.64 -11.20 6.09
CA ILE A 132 -14.21 -10.88 6.18
C ILE A 132 -14.01 -9.38 6.36
N VAL A 133 -14.60 -8.54 5.50
CA VAL A 133 -14.55 -7.07 5.64
C VAL A 133 -15.08 -6.64 7.00
N LYS A 134 -16.23 -7.19 7.41
CA LYS A 134 -16.84 -6.88 8.70
C LYS A 134 -15.93 -7.24 9.87
N ARG A 135 -15.28 -8.42 9.86
CA ARG A 135 -14.36 -8.86 10.93
C ARG A 135 -13.17 -7.92 11.06
N VAL A 136 -12.51 -7.56 9.96
CA VAL A 136 -11.41 -6.59 9.97
C VAL A 136 -11.86 -5.27 10.58
N LYS A 137 -13.03 -4.76 10.16
CA LYS A 137 -13.56 -3.49 10.68
C LYS A 137 -13.91 -3.56 12.16
N MET A 138 -14.52 -4.65 12.64
CA MET A 138 -14.92 -4.82 14.04
C MET A 138 -13.71 -4.80 14.99
N LEU A 139 -12.54 -5.27 14.54
CA LEU A 139 -11.30 -5.20 15.31
C LEU A 139 -10.60 -3.82 15.25
N GLY A 140 -11.25 -2.81 14.65
CA GLY A 140 -10.73 -1.45 14.57
C GLY A 140 -9.64 -1.27 13.50
N MET A 141 -9.50 -2.21 12.56
CA MET A 141 -8.57 -2.12 11.43
C MET A 141 -9.25 -1.54 10.18
N ASN A 142 -8.46 -1.27 9.13
CA ASN A 142 -8.93 -0.66 7.89
C ASN A 142 -8.93 -1.69 6.75
N PRO A 143 -10.09 -2.25 6.38
CA PRO A 143 -10.18 -3.17 5.25
C PRO A 143 -10.02 -2.42 3.91
N THR A 144 -9.08 -2.90 3.10
CA THR A 144 -8.83 -2.46 1.72
C THR A 144 -9.10 -3.63 0.77
N LEU A 145 -10.00 -3.45 -0.20
CA LEU A 145 -10.23 -4.46 -1.24
C LEU A 145 -9.22 -4.27 -2.36
N MET A 146 -8.36 -5.28 -2.60
CA MET A 146 -7.44 -5.31 -3.75
C MET A 146 -8.09 -6.13 -4.86
N THR A 147 -8.38 -5.54 -6.03
CA THR A 147 -9.13 -6.24 -7.09
C THR A 147 -8.70 -5.78 -8.49
N ASN A 148 -8.80 -6.66 -9.47
CA ASN A 148 -8.70 -6.30 -10.89
C ASN A 148 -9.96 -5.58 -11.41
N GLY A 149 -11.02 -5.52 -10.59
CA GLY A 149 -12.22 -4.73 -10.82
C GLY A 149 -13.27 -5.38 -11.70
N LEU A 150 -13.04 -6.53 -12.33
CA LEU A 150 -14.02 -7.13 -13.25
C LEU A 150 -15.37 -7.41 -12.57
N LYS A 151 -15.34 -8.07 -11.41
CA LYS A 151 -16.54 -8.40 -10.61
C LYS A 151 -16.78 -7.45 -9.43
N ALA A 152 -15.95 -6.42 -9.26
CA ALA A 152 -16.20 -5.32 -8.32
C ALA A 152 -17.29 -4.38 -8.85
N THR A 153 -18.52 -4.88 -8.90
CA THR A 153 -19.69 -4.13 -9.34
C THR A 153 -20.08 -3.11 -8.26
N ARG A 154 -20.82 -2.06 -8.66
CA ARG A 154 -21.32 -1.06 -7.70
C ARG A 154 -22.16 -1.68 -6.58
N PRO A 155 -23.13 -2.60 -6.84
CA PRO A 155 -23.87 -3.26 -5.76
C PRO A 155 -22.98 -4.02 -4.77
N LEU A 156 -21.96 -4.73 -5.26
CA LEU A 156 -21.00 -5.41 -4.37
C LEU A 156 -20.24 -4.38 -3.52
N LEU A 157 -19.72 -3.31 -4.13
CA LEU A 157 -18.98 -2.28 -3.41
C LEU A 157 -19.85 -1.59 -2.34
N GLU A 158 -21.11 -1.27 -2.66
CA GLU A 158 -22.07 -0.72 -1.69
C GLU A 158 -22.30 -1.67 -0.51
N ARG A 159 -22.44 -2.98 -0.75
CA ARG A 159 -22.54 -3.99 0.32
C ARG A 159 -21.30 -4.04 1.21
N LEU A 160 -20.10 -4.00 0.62
CA LEU A 160 -18.84 -4.04 1.38
C LEU A 160 -18.64 -2.73 2.16
N ILE A 161 -18.97 -1.58 1.59
CA ILE A 161 -18.93 -0.27 2.26
C ILE A 161 -19.88 -0.25 3.46
N ALA A 162 -21.08 -0.83 3.32
CA ALA A 162 -22.06 -0.90 4.41
C ALA A 162 -21.55 -1.65 5.65
N VAL A 163 -20.63 -2.62 5.47
CA VAL A 163 -19.98 -3.35 6.57
C VAL A 163 -18.59 -2.80 6.94
N GLY A 164 -18.17 -1.70 6.32
CA GLY A 164 -17.01 -0.92 6.73
C GLY A 164 -15.78 -0.99 5.83
N LEU A 165 -15.92 -1.41 4.56
CA LEU A 165 -14.85 -1.26 3.56
C LEU A 165 -14.39 0.19 3.48
N LYS A 166 -13.08 0.43 3.63
CA LYS A 166 -12.52 1.80 3.65
C LYS A 166 -11.89 2.21 2.32
N ASP A 167 -11.21 1.29 1.67
CA ASP A 167 -10.46 1.54 0.45
C ASP A 167 -10.78 0.46 -0.58
N VAL A 168 -10.75 0.84 -1.85
CA VAL A 168 -10.68 -0.10 -2.96
C VAL A 168 -9.50 0.28 -3.84
N ALA A 169 -8.63 -0.69 -4.08
CA ALA A 169 -7.53 -0.59 -5.01
C ALA A 169 -7.84 -1.37 -6.27
N PHE A 170 -8.10 -0.63 -7.36
CA PHE A 170 -8.25 -1.21 -8.68
C PHE A 170 -6.88 -1.34 -9.33
N HIS A 171 -6.48 -2.57 -9.63
CA HIS A 171 -5.31 -2.80 -10.46
C HIS A 171 -5.71 -2.71 -11.93
N VAL A 172 -5.13 -1.77 -12.66
CA VAL A 172 -5.33 -1.58 -14.11
C VAL A 172 -4.01 -1.18 -14.73
N ASP A 173 -3.49 -2.03 -15.60
CA ASP A 173 -2.30 -1.78 -16.43
C ASP A 173 -2.23 -2.78 -17.60
N LEU A 174 -1.21 -2.62 -18.46
CA LEU A 174 -1.00 -3.45 -19.64
C LEU A 174 -0.65 -4.92 -19.33
N THR A 175 -0.20 -5.25 -18.12
CA THR A 175 0.15 -6.63 -17.75
C THR A 175 -1.08 -7.54 -17.70
N GLN A 176 -2.27 -6.96 -17.56
CA GLN A 176 -3.56 -7.67 -17.53
C GLN A 176 -4.06 -8.11 -18.91
N GLU A 177 -3.38 -7.71 -20.00
CA GLU A 177 -3.67 -8.09 -21.39
C GLU A 177 -5.13 -7.93 -21.83
N ARG A 178 -5.82 -6.91 -21.29
CA ARG A 178 -7.23 -6.67 -21.58
C ARG A 178 -7.43 -6.27 -23.03
N ARG A 179 -8.07 -7.14 -23.82
CA ARG A 179 -8.43 -6.81 -25.21
C ARG A 179 -9.54 -5.75 -25.26
N PRO A 180 -9.51 -4.81 -26.22
CA PRO A 180 -8.53 -4.63 -27.30
C PRO A 180 -7.37 -3.67 -26.97
N PHE A 181 -7.15 -3.33 -25.70
CA PHE A 181 -6.26 -2.23 -25.30
C PHE A 181 -4.78 -2.60 -25.44
N LYS A 182 -3.98 -1.64 -25.93
CA LYS A 182 -2.54 -1.75 -26.21
C LYS A 182 -1.70 -0.68 -25.52
N THR A 183 -2.32 0.35 -24.96
CA THR A 183 -1.67 1.45 -24.22
C THR A 183 -2.37 1.70 -22.88
N GLU A 184 -1.66 2.30 -21.92
CA GLU A 184 -2.23 2.74 -20.65
C GLU A 184 -3.33 3.79 -20.87
N MET A 185 -3.19 4.65 -21.87
CA MET A 185 -4.21 5.64 -22.23
C MET A 185 -5.50 4.98 -22.73
N GLU A 186 -5.42 3.90 -23.50
CA GLU A 186 -6.60 3.14 -23.91
C GLU A 186 -7.27 2.47 -22.71
N LEU A 187 -6.49 1.95 -21.76
CA LEU A 187 -6.98 1.41 -20.49
C LEU A 187 -7.66 2.45 -19.59
N ASN A 188 -7.48 3.76 -19.85
CA ASN A 188 -8.27 4.78 -19.15
C ASN A 188 -9.78 4.62 -19.41
N LYS A 189 -10.20 3.94 -20.49
CA LYS A 189 -11.61 3.54 -20.67
C LYS A 189 -12.09 2.63 -19.52
N VAL A 190 -11.26 1.66 -19.11
CA VAL A 190 -11.52 0.77 -17.96
C VAL A 190 -11.47 1.56 -16.65
N ARG A 191 -10.46 2.41 -16.46
CA ARG A 191 -10.35 3.25 -15.26
C ARG A 191 -11.57 4.16 -15.08
N LYS A 192 -12.07 4.77 -16.16
CA LYS A 192 -13.30 5.57 -16.15
C LYS A 192 -14.53 4.74 -15.75
N ILE A 193 -14.69 3.52 -16.26
CA ILE A 193 -15.78 2.62 -15.85
C ILE A 193 -15.72 2.37 -14.34
N TYR A 194 -14.54 2.09 -13.78
CA TYR A 194 -14.38 1.84 -12.35
C TYR A 194 -14.60 3.10 -11.51
N ILE A 195 -14.16 4.27 -11.98
CA ILE A 195 -14.47 5.58 -11.38
C ILE A 195 -15.98 5.79 -11.30
N GLU A 196 -16.74 5.48 -12.36
CA GLU A 196 -18.20 5.63 -12.34
C GLU A 196 -18.89 4.65 -11.37
N ARG A 197 -18.34 3.45 -11.15
CA ARG A 197 -18.88 2.51 -10.16
C ARG A 197 -18.77 3.02 -8.72
N VAL A 198 -17.76 3.83 -8.43
CA VAL A 198 -17.50 4.36 -7.07
C VAL A 198 -17.88 5.83 -6.90
N ARG A 199 -18.28 6.51 -7.98
CA ARG A 199 -18.66 7.93 -7.94
C ARG A 199 -19.78 8.17 -6.92
N GLY A 200 -19.52 9.06 -5.97
CA GLY A 200 -20.46 9.42 -4.90
C GLY A 200 -20.51 8.43 -3.72
N LEU A 201 -19.73 7.34 -3.76
CA LEU A 201 -19.60 6.43 -2.62
C LEU A 201 -18.56 6.96 -1.62
N PRO A 202 -18.76 6.75 -0.31
CA PRO A 202 -17.85 7.24 0.74
C PRO A 202 -16.64 6.30 0.91
N ILE A 203 -15.91 6.02 -0.17
CA ILE A 203 -14.77 5.11 -0.21
C ILE A 203 -13.55 5.81 -0.83
N HIS A 204 -12.36 5.46 -0.36
CA HIS A 204 -11.11 5.99 -0.90
C HIS A 204 -10.61 5.09 -2.03
N ILE A 205 -10.21 5.71 -3.15
CA ILE A 205 -9.93 5.02 -4.41
C ILE A 205 -8.45 5.05 -4.71
N ILE A 206 -7.90 3.87 -4.98
CA ILE A 206 -6.51 3.64 -5.33
C ILE A 206 -6.47 3.00 -6.73
N PHE A 207 -5.58 3.48 -7.59
CA PHE A 207 -5.21 2.74 -8.80
C PHE A 207 -3.79 2.22 -8.68
N ASN A 208 -3.61 0.91 -8.86
CA ASN A 208 -2.30 0.27 -8.94
C ASN A 208 -1.92 0.05 -10.41
N THR A 209 -0.66 0.33 -10.72
CA THR A 209 -0.05 0.13 -12.05
C THR A 209 1.32 -0.49 -11.86
N THR A 210 1.50 -1.67 -12.42
CA THR A 210 2.80 -2.33 -12.58
C THR A 210 3.59 -1.59 -13.65
N VAL A 211 4.77 -1.09 -13.28
CA VAL A 211 5.67 -0.38 -14.19
C VAL A 211 6.70 -1.36 -14.73
N PHE A 212 6.68 -1.51 -16.05
CA PHE A 212 7.62 -2.32 -16.81
C PHE A 212 8.01 -1.56 -18.08
N LYS A 213 8.92 -2.14 -18.87
CA LYS A 213 9.56 -1.43 -19.99
C LYS A 213 8.56 -0.82 -20.98
N ASP A 214 7.46 -1.51 -21.26
CA ASP A 214 6.57 -1.11 -22.34
C ASP A 214 5.59 -0.01 -21.93
N ASN A 215 5.29 0.17 -20.63
CA ASN A 215 4.42 1.26 -20.17
C ASN A 215 5.15 2.41 -19.45
N PHE A 216 6.45 2.28 -19.17
CA PHE A 216 7.24 3.28 -18.44
C PHE A 216 7.13 4.69 -19.05
N HIS A 217 7.13 4.78 -20.38
CA HIS A 217 7.07 6.05 -21.11
C HIS A 217 5.67 6.70 -21.07
N GLU A 218 4.62 5.96 -20.70
CA GLU A 218 3.23 6.42 -20.63
C GLU A 218 2.86 7.01 -19.25
N ILE A 219 3.72 6.84 -18.24
CA ILE A 219 3.49 7.35 -16.88
C ILE A 219 3.09 8.84 -16.86
N PRO A 220 3.76 9.76 -17.59
CA PRO A 220 3.36 11.17 -17.58
C PRO A 220 1.91 11.43 -18.03
N ASP A 221 1.43 10.69 -19.03
CA ASP A 221 0.04 10.75 -19.50
C ASP A 221 -0.94 10.17 -18.48
N LEU A 222 -0.55 9.08 -17.82
CA LEU A 222 -1.34 8.50 -16.76
C LEU A 222 -1.47 9.44 -15.54
N ILE A 223 -0.43 10.21 -15.21
CA ILE A 223 -0.52 11.26 -14.18
C ILE A 223 -1.46 12.38 -14.61
N ARG A 224 -1.44 12.81 -15.88
CA ARG A 224 -2.42 13.79 -16.40
C ARG A 224 -3.85 13.28 -16.23
N PHE A 225 -4.10 12.01 -16.53
CA PHE A 225 -5.39 11.37 -16.29
C PHE A 225 -5.80 11.40 -14.81
N PHE A 226 -4.93 10.98 -13.88
CA PHE A 226 -5.25 11.01 -12.45
C PHE A 226 -5.45 12.44 -11.91
N ARG A 227 -4.72 13.43 -12.45
CA ARG A 227 -4.92 14.84 -12.13
C ARG A 227 -6.33 15.31 -12.48
N GLU A 228 -6.81 14.98 -13.67
CA GLU A 228 -8.15 15.32 -14.16
C GLU A 228 -9.27 14.67 -13.34
N HIS A 229 -9.00 13.48 -12.78
CA HIS A 229 -9.93 12.71 -11.97
C HIS A 229 -9.65 12.78 -10.46
N SER A 230 -8.86 13.77 -10.01
CA SER A 230 -8.46 13.93 -8.61
C SER A 230 -9.60 14.32 -7.64
N ASP A 231 -10.81 14.56 -8.17
CA ASP A 231 -12.04 14.68 -7.39
C ASP A 231 -12.53 13.32 -6.85
N ILE A 232 -12.17 12.22 -7.52
CA ILE A 232 -12.58 10.86 -7.14
C ILE A 232 -11.39 9.95 -6.85
N VAL A 233 -10.29 10.07 -7.58
CA VAL A 233 -9.07 9.27 -7.37
C VAL A 233 -8.17 9.99 -6.38
N GLN A 234 -7.84 9.34 -5.27
CA GLN A 234 -7.00 9.96 -4.24
C GLN A 234 -5.58 9.39 -4.18
N PHE A 235 -5.34 8.26 -4.83
CA PHE A 235 -4.06 7.55 -4.75
C PHE A 235 -3.72 6.82 -6.06
N ALA A 236 -2.53 7.08 -6.58
CA ALA A 236 -1.93 6.35 -7.68
C ALA A 236 -0.65 5.64 -7.20
N SER A 237 -0.61 4.33 -7.35
CA SER A 237 0.46 3.44 -6.89
C SER A 237 1.17 2.84 -8.09
N PHE A 238 2.48 3.00 -8.15
CA PHE A 238 3.35 2.52 -9.22
C PHE A 238 4.27 1.45 -8.63
N GLN A 239 4.10 0.21 -9.08
CA GLN A 239 4.83 -0.95 -8.57
C GLN A 239 5.82 -1.42 -9.62
N LEU A 240 7.11 -1.36 -9.34
CA LEU A 240 8.13 -1.76 -10.32
C LEU A 240 8.07 -3.28 -10.54
N GLN A 241 8.18 -3.70 -11.80
CA GLN A 241 8.20 -5.10 -12.22
C GLN A 241 9.16 -5.93 -11.37
N ALA A 242 8.73 -7.00 -10.72
CA ALA A 242 9.63 -7.97 -10.10
C ALA A 242 9.34 -9.37 -10.62
N ASP A 243 10.39 -10.15 -10.84
CA ASP A 243 10.28 -11.54 -11.30
C ASP A 243 9.88 -12.41 -10.10
N THR A 244 8.59 -12.73 -10.02
CA THR A 244 7.97 -13.48 -8.92
C THR A 244 6.75 -14.26 -9.42
N GLY A 245 6.41 -15.36 -8.73
CA GLY A 245 5.23 -16.16 -9.07
C GLY A 245 5.28 -16.68 -10.50
N ARG A 246 4.14 -16.64 -11.19
CA ARG A 246 3.95 -16.98 -12.61
C ARG A 246 4.29 -15.84 -13.58
N GLY A 247 4.62 -14.66 -13.04
CA GLY A 247 4.92 -13.47 -13.81
C GLY A 247 6.40 -13.30 -14.06
N GLU A 248 6.92 -13.88 -15.13
CA GLU A 248 8.27 -13.66 -15.63
C GLU A 248 8.23 -13.22 -17.10
N LEU A 249 8.33 -11.92 -17.37
CA LEU A 249 8.40 -11.42 -18.75
C LEU A 249 9.83 -11.41 -19.28
N ARG A 250 10.78 -10.87 -18.49
CA ARG A 250 12.20 -10.65 -18.81
C ARG A 250 12.86 -9.87 -17.68
N LYS A 251 14.18 -9.96 -17.52
CA LYS A 251 14.95 -9.10 -16.62
C LYS A 251 14.51 -7.63 -16.72
N ARG A 252 14.21 -7.01 -15.57
CA ARG A 252 13.83 -5.59 -15.48
C ARG A 252 14.86 -4.72 -16.21
N ASP A 253 14.36 -3.83 -17.06
CA ASP A 253 15.21 -2.89 -17.79
C ASP A 253 15.84 -1.87 -16.81
N ASN A 254 17.13 -1.57 -16.98
CA ASN A 254 17.87 -0.65 -16.11
C ASN A 254 17.27 0.76 -16.09
N VAL A 255 16.46 1.12 -17.09
CA VAL A 255 15.72 2.39 -17.10
C VAL A 255 14.66 2.47 -15.99
N ILE A 256 14.27 1.36 -15.36
CA ILE A 256 13.23 1.30 -14.33
C ILE A 256 13.87 1.23 -12.94
N SER A 257 14.04 2.39 -12.33
CA SER A 257 14.35 2.55 -10.91
C SER A 257 13.25 3.38 -10.24
N MET A 258 13.27 3.46 -8.91
CA MET A 258 12.32 4.36 -8.23
C MET A 258 12.54 5.82 -8.66
N GLU A 259 13.80 6.23 -8.87
CA GLU A 259 14.09 7.59 -9.29
C GLU A 259 13.57 7.87 -10.70
N THR A 260 13.83 6.98 -11.66
CA THR A 260 13.37 7.22 -13.02
C THR A 260 11.83 7.19 -13.10
N VAL A 261 11.17 6.37 -12.29
CA VAL A 261 9.70 6.33 -12.19
C VAL A 261 9.15 7.62 -11.60
N TRP A 262 9.69 8.11 -10.48
CA TRP A 262 9.19 9.38 -9.93
C TRP A 262 9.47 10.56 -10.85
N GLU A 263 10.50 10.50 -11.71
CA GLU A 263 10.81 11.57 -12.65
C GLU A 263 9.75 11.61 -13.76
N GLN A 264 9.27 10.45 -14.20
CA GLN A 264 8.11 10.38 -15.09
C GLN A 264 6.84 10.90 -14.40
N ILE A 265 6.66 10.62 -13.11
CA ILE A 265 5.53 11.15 -12.34
C ILE A 265 5.59 12.69 -12.31
N GLU A 266 6.75 13.27 -12.01
CA GLU A 266 6.97 14.71 -11.97
C GLU A 266 6.75 15.38 -13.34
N LYS A 267 7.16 14.74 -14.44
CA LYS A 267 6.88 15.21 -15.80
C LYS A 267 5.38 15.35 -16.06
N GLY A 268 4.57 14.37 -15.63
CA GLY A 268 3.12 14.42 -15.76
C GLY A 268 2.45 15.35 -14.74
N ALA A 269 3.03 15.49 -13.55
CA ALA A 269 2.55 16.38 -12.50
C ALA A 269 2.82 17.86 -12.82
N GLU A 270 3.80 18.15 -13.69
CA GLU A 270 4.32 19.49 -14.02
C GLU A 270 4.86 20.24 -12.78
N VAL A 271 5.30 19.50 -11.77
CA VAL A 271 5.88 20.04 -10.53
C VAL A 271 6.79 18.99 -9.91
N LYS A 272 7.85 19.46 -9.22
CA LYS A 272 8.69 18.59 -8.41
C LYS A 272 7.92 18.07 -7.20
N LEU A 273 8.03 16.78 -6.95
CA LEU A 273 7.35 16.08 -5.87
C LEU A 273 8.39 15.59 -4.87
N PRO A 274 8.32 16.01 -3.60
CA PRO A 274 9.32 15.67 -2.59
C PRO A 274 9.09 14.25 -2.06
N PHE A 275 9.38 13.25 -2.89
CA PHE A 275 9.23 11.83 -2.58
C PHE A 275 10.16 11.34 -1.45
N GLU A 276 11.23 12.09 -1.19
CA GLU A 276 12.18 11.81 -0.12
C GLU A 276 11.83 12.50 1.19
N ALA A 277 10.75 13.29 1.26
CA ALA A 277 10.39 13.99 2.50
C ALA A 277 10.01 13.03 3.63
N ILE A 278 9.48 11.86 3.28
CA ILE A 278 9.05 10.81 4.20
C ILE A 278 9.54 9.45 3.68
N GLN A 279 9.98 8.59 4.58
CA GLN A 279 10.35 7.20 4.28
C GLN A 279 9.47 6.23 5.08
N ILE A 280 9.13 5.09 4.46
CA ILE A 280 8.38 3.99 5.07
C ILE A 280 9.21 2.71 4.94
N GLY A 281 9.78 2.22 6.04
CA GLY A 281 10.70 1.08 6.01
C GLY A 281 11.98 1.40 5.24
N HIS A 282 12.41 0.49 4.36
CA HIS A 282 13.64 0.65 3.59
C HIS A 282 13.57 1.75 2.51
N GLY A 283 14.69 2.44 2.30
CA GLY A 283 14.84 3.48 1.30
C GLY A 283 14.53 2.99 -0.12
N ASP A 284 15.15 1.87 -0.49
CA ASP A 284 15.03 1.25 -1.80
C ASP A 284 13.69 0.54 -2.07
N CYS A 285 12.76 0.53 -1.10
CA CYS A 285 11.45 -0.12 -1.25
C CYS A 285 10.32 0.85 -1.55
N ASN A 286 10.26 1.98 -0.86
CA ASN A 286 9.06 2.80 -0.80
C ASN A 286 9.36 4.29 -0.87
N ARG A 287 8.68 4.97 -1.78
CA ARG A 287 8.65 6.42 -1.85
C ARG A 287 7.23 6.93 -1.95
N TYR A 288 6.98 8.03 -1.25
CA TYR A 288 5.63 8.55 -1.02
C TYR A 288 5.63 10.07 -1.19
N SER A 289 4.71 10.59 -2.00
CA SER A 289 4.48 12.02 -2.10
C SER A 289 2.98 12.32 -2.17
N VAL A 290 2.59 13.50 -1.70
CA VAL A 290 1.19 13.94 -1.70
C VAL A 290 1.10 15.31 -2.31
N SER A 291 0.06 15.53 -3.10
CA SER A 291 -0.25 16.81 -3.72
C SER A 291 -1.72 17.18 -3.51
N LEU A 292 -1.98 18.48 -3.42
CA LEU A 292 -3.31 19.04 -3.63
C LEU A 292 -3.48 19.38 -5.11
N THR A 293 -4.69 19.27 -5.62
CA THR A 293 -5.03 19.66 -6.98
C THR A 293 -6.07 20.77 -6.98
N ALA A 294 -5.87 21.82 -7.77
CA ALA A 294 -6.85 22.87 -7.97
C ALA A 294 -6.72 23.43 -9.39
N ASN A 295 -7.85 23.54 -10.10
CA ASN A 295 -7.92 24.02 -11.48
C ASN A 295 -6.87 23.35 -12.39
N GLY A 296 -6.79 22.01 -12.34
CA GLY A 296 -5.85 21.22 -13.14
C GLY A 296 -4.37 21.37 -12.80
N LYS A 297 -4.01 22.08 -11.72
CA LYS A 297 -2.62 22.23 -11.24
C LYS A 297 -2.38 21.47 -9.94
N MET A 298 -1.17 20.94 -9.78
CA MET A 298 -0.74 20.23 -8.57
C MET A 298 0.12 21.11 -7.68
N PHE A 299 -0.06 20.96 -6.37
CA PHE A 299 0.66 21.68 -5.33
C PHE A 299 1.16 20.65 -4.31
N PRO A 300 2.46 20.33 -4.27
CA PRO A 300 3.00 19.32 -3.35
C PRO A 300 2.69 19.69 -1.89
N LEU A 301 2.36 18.73 -1.03
CA LEU A 301 2.10 19.00 0.40
C LEU A 301 3.33 18.80 1.28
N LEU A 302 4.32 18.06 0.79
CA LEU A 302 5.50 17.71 1.54
C LEU A 302 6.72 18.59 1.18
N ASP A 303 6.51 19.80 0.65
CA ASP A 303 7.55 20.72 0.16
C ASP A 303 8.18 21.60 1.26
N SER A 304 8.12 21.16 2.50
CA SER A 304 8.76 21.80 3.67
C SER A 304 9.36 20.74 4.59
N PRO A 305 10.44 20.05 4.15
CA PRO A 305 10.97 18.86 4.82
C PRO A 305 11.38 19.12 6.27
N GLU A 306 11.93 20.28 6.60
CA GLU A 306 12.33 20.64 7.96
C GLU A 306 11.10 20.73 8.88
N PHE A 307 10.01 21.35 8.41
CA PHE A 307 8.77 21.41 9.18
C PHE A 307 8.12 20.03 9.33
N ILE A 308 8.17 19.20 8.29
CA ILE A 308 7.59 17.86 8.31
C ILE A 308 8.31 17.00 9.36
N GLN A 309 9.64 17.07 9.41
CA GLN A 309 10.43 16.40 10.45
C GLN A 309 10.05 16.89 11.85
N ASP A 310 10.08 18.21 12.09
CA ASP A 310 9.67 18.79 13.38
C ASP A 310 8.26 18.34 13.80
N PHE A 311 7.32 18.36 12.85
CA PHE A 311 5.95 17.93 13.08
C PHE A 311 5.86 16.43 13.39
N MET A 312 6.58 15.59 12.65
CA MET A 312 6.60 14.15 12.88
C MET A 312 7.11 13.80 14.28
N HIS A 313 8.22 14.42 14.72
CA HIS A 313 8.75 14.23 16.06
C HIS A 313 7.79 14.73 17.14
N ALA A 314 7.24 15.94 16.99
CA ALA A 314 6.40 16.54 18.02
C ALA A 314 4.97 15.95 18.10
N SER A 315 4.57 15.14 17.11
CA SER A 315 3.26 14.49 17.10
C SER A 315 3.35 12.96 17.04
N GLU A 316 4.45 12.41 17.52
CA GLU A 316 4.56 10.97 17.83
C GLU A 316 3.36 10.52 18.68
N GLY A 317 2.74 9.40 18.30
CA GLY A 317 1.51 8.90 18.94
C GLY A 317 0.20 9.67 18.63
N LEU A 318 0.23 10.77 17.87
CA LEU A 318 -1.00 11.45 17.43
C LEU A 318 -1.76 10.59 16.42
N VAL A 319 -2.93 10.09 16.81
CA VAL A 319 -3.82 9.33 15.93
C VAL A 319 -4.70 10.27 15.12
N LEU A 320 -4.49 10.29 13.81
CA LEU A 320 -5.29 11.05 12.85
C LEU A 320 -6.20 10.11 12.05
N ASP A 321 -7.46 10.01 12.48
CA ASP A 321 -8.45 9.19 11.77
C ASP A 321 -8.88 9.86 10.46
N ARG A 322 -8.33 9.40 9.33
CA ARG A 322 -8.67 9.89 8.00
C ARG A 322 -10.13 9.67 7.58
N THR A 323 -10.89 8.83 8.29
CA THR A 323 -12.27 8.50 7.96
C THR A 323 -13.33 9.25 8.74
N ASN A 324 -12.93 9.95 9.81
CA ASN A 324 -13.84 10.79 10.58
C ASN A 324 -13.27 12.21 10.66
N LYS A 325 -13.79 13.11 9.81
CA LYS A 325 -13.35 14.51 9.74
C LYS A 325 -13.44 15.23 11.09
N TRP A 326 -14.44 14.89 11.91
CA TRP A 326 -14.60 15.48 13.25
C TRP A 326 -13.54 14.97 14.22
N SER A 327 -13.31 13.66 14.27
CA SER A 327 -12.25 13.06 15.08
C SER A 327 -10.87 13.61 14.69
N PHE A 328 -10.61 13.69 13.38
CA PHE A 328 -9.41 14.31 12.82
C PHE A 328 -9.24 15.75 13.30
N ALA A 329 -10.25 16.61 13.09
CA ALA A 329 -10.18 18.01 13.47
C ALA A 329 -10.02 18.21 14.97
N ARG A 330 -10.73 17.42 15.79
CA ARG A 330 -10.63 17.45 17.26
C ARG A 330 -9.24 17.05 17.75
N ASN A 331 -8.69 15.94 17.25
CA ASN A 331 -7.38 15.45 17.66
C ASN A 331 -6.27 16.40 17.21
N LEU A 332 -6.31 16.86 15.96
CA LEU A 332 -5.33 17.81 15.42
C LEU A 332 -5.43 19.16 16.14
N GLY A 333 -6.63 19.71 16.33
CA GLY A 333 -6.84 20.96 17.05
C GLY A 333 -6.40 20.88 18.51
N GLY A 334 -6.73 19.78 19.19
CA GLY A 334 -6.25 19.50 20.56
C GLY A 334 -4.73 19.44 20.65
N TRP A 335 -4.07 18.82 19.67
CA TRP A 335 -2.61 18.78 19.59
C TRP A 335 -2.01 20.17 19.28
N MET A 336 -2.62 20.93 18.36
CA MET A 336 -2.16 22.29 18.02
C MET A 336 -2.24 23.24 19.22
N MET A 337 -3.28 23.14 20.05
CA MET A 337 -3.39 23.93 21.29
C MET A 337 -2.28 23.59 22.29
N LYS A 338 -1.85 22.33 22.36
CA LYS A 338 -0.71 21.90 23.19
C LYS A 338 0.65 22.26 22.59
N ASN A 339 0.71 22.55 21.28
CA ASN A 339 1.93 22.84 20.53
C ASN A 339 1.87 24.19 19.78
N PRO A 340 1.59 25.32 20.46
CA PRO A 340 1.25 26.58 19.79
C PRO A 340 2.39 27.17 18.95
N LYS A 341 3.65 26.99 19.38
CA LYS A 341 4.83 27.47 18.62
C LYS A 341 4.94 26.74 17.27
N LEU A 342 4.81 25.42 17.28
CA LEU A 342 4.92 24.59 16.09
C LEU A 342 3.69 24.73 15.19
N ALA A 343 2.49 24.84 15.78
CA ALA A 343 1.27 25.17 15.04
C ALA A 343 1.40 26.52 14.31
N ARG A 344 1.87 27.57 14.99
CA ARG A 344 2.12 28.87 14.37
C ARG A 344 3.18 28.79 13.26
N LYS A 345 4.28 28.06 13.50
CA LYS A 345 5.31 27.81 12.47
C LYS A 345 4.68 27.17 11.24
N GLY A 346 3.95 26.07 11.40
CA GLY A 346 3.27 25.38 10.30
C GLY A 346 2.28 26.26 9.53
N VAL A 347 1.48 27.05 10.25
CA VAL A 347 0.57 28.00 9.61
C VAL A 347 1.34 29.03 8.77
N MET A 348 2.36 29.66 9.34
CA MET A 348 3.09 30.75 8.67
C MET A 348 4.04 30.28 7.58
N SER A 349 4.69 29.12 7.75
CA SER A 349 5.71 28.62 6.81
C SER A 349 5.16 27.64 5.78
N VAL A 350 4.05 26.96 6.06
CA VAL A 350 3.48 25.95 5.16
C VAL A 350 2.11 26.38 4.63
N VAL A 351 1.13 26.62 5.53
CA VAL A 351 -0.27 26.82 5.13
C VAL A 351 -0.45 28.14 4.38
N VAL A 352 -0.01 29.27 4.93
CA VAL A 352 -0.19 30.60 4.32
C VAL A 352 0.47 30.67 2.93
N PRO A 353 1.75 30.30 2.76
CA PRO A 353 2.38 30.27 1.43
C PRO A 353 1.66 29.36 0.44
N LYS A 354 1.16 28.21 0.91
CA LYS A 354 0.39 27.28 0.06
C LYS A 354 -0.92 27.89 -0.42
N VAL A 355 -1.71 28.46 0.50
CA VAL A 355 -2.98 29.12 0.18
C VAL A 355 -2.75 30.29 -0.77
N MET A 356 -1.71 31.09 -0.55
CA MET A 356 -1.35 32.18 -1.47
C MET A 356 -1.03 31.67 -2.87
N LYS A 357 -0.18 30.63 -3.00
CA LYS A 357 0.16 30.00 -4.28
C LYS A 357 -1.07 29.41 -4.98
N MET A 358 -2.00 28.84 -4.21
CA MET A 358 -3.21 28.19 -4.73
C MET A 358 -4.37 29.17 -4.98
N SER A 359 -4.34 30.38 -4.43
CA SER A 359 -5.48 31.32 -4.37
C SER A 359 -6.20 31.51 -5.71
N LYS A 360 -5.47 31.83 -6.78
CA LYS A 360 -6.03 32.02 -8.13
C LYS A 360 -6.68 30.74 -8.68
N HIS A 361 -6.09 29.57 -8.37
CA HIS A 361 -6.59 28.27 -8.82
C HIS A 361 -7.82 27.84 -8.02
N LEU A 362 -7.85 28.12 -6.72
CA LEU A 362 -9.02 27.89 -5.87
C LEU A 362 -10.19 28.78 -6.30
N LEU A 363 -9.94 30.05 -6.63
CA LEU A 363 -10.97 30.93 -7.18
C LEU A 363 -11.52 30.40 -8.51
N ALA A 364 -10.63 30.03 -9.44
CA ALA A 364 -11.02 29.47 -10.74
C ALA A 364 -11.80 28.15 -10.63
N SER A 365 -11.49 27.32 -9.62
CA SER A 365 -12.19 26.06 -9.36
C SER A 365 -13.42 26.21 -8.45
N LYS A 366 -13.82 27.43 -8.08
CA LYS A 366 -14.91 27.70 -7.12
C LYS A 366 -14.70 26.99 -5.76
N GLY A 367 -13.46 26.97 -5.30
CA GLY A 367 -13.03 26.31 -4.07
C GLY A 367 -12.88 24.79 -4.16
N LYS A 368 -13.15 24.18 -5.33
CA LYS A 368 -12.97 22.73 -5.51
C LYS A 368 -11.49 22.38 -5.51
N MET A 369 -11.15 21.36 -4.74
CA MET A 369 -9.78 20.87 -4.59
C MET A 369 -9.82 19.34 -4.50
N GLY A 370 -8.85 18.68 -5.13
CA GLY A 370 -8.58 17.26 -4.95
C GLY A 370 -7.31 17.04 -4.13
N LYS A 371 -7.10 15.80 -3.72
CA LYS A 371 -5.86 15.35 -3.07
C LYS A 371 -5.41 14.09 -3.80
N LEU A 372 -4.19 14.12 -4.34
CA LEU A 372 -3.62 12.98 -5.04
C LEU A 372 -2.31 12.56 -4.40
N THR A 373 -2.26 11.30 -4.03
CA THR A 373 -1.10 10.64 -3.45
C THR A 373 -0.40 9.83 -4.53
N PHE A 374 0.92 9.89 -4.56
CA PHE A 374 1.76 9.06 -5.41
C PHE A 374 2.61 8.15 -4.53
N PHE A 375 2.60 6.88 -4.86
CA PHE A 375 3.42 5.89 -4.21
C PHE A 375 4.21 5.12 -5.24
N VAL A 376 5.49 4.96 -5.00
CA VAL A 376 6.37 4.13 -5.82
C VAL A 376 6.89 3.00 -4.94
N HIS A 377 6.61 1.77 -5.35
CA HIS A 377 7.04 0.56 -4.65
C HIS A 377 7.96 -0.26 -5.53
N ASN A 378 9.10 -0.64 -4.98
CA ASN A 378 10.07 -1.48 -5.63
C ASN A 378 10.03 -2.87 -4.98
N PHE A 379 9.36 -3.83 -5.60
CA PHE A 379 9.46 -5.23 -5.19
C PHE A 379 10.84 -5.80 -5.60
N MET A 380 11.31 -6.79 -4.86
CA MET A 380 12.52 -7.56 -5.19
C MET A 380 12.15 -8.77 -6.03
N ASP A 381 13.02 -9.15 -6.96
CA ASP A 381 12.94 -10.44 -7.63
C ASP A 381 13.09 -11.56 -6.61
N ALA A 382 12.40 -12.68 -6.83
CA ALA A 382 12.39 -13.82 -5.90
C ALA A 382 13.79 -14.36 -5.57
N SER A 383 14.73 -14.22 -6.51
CA SER A 383 16.11 -14.70 -6.38
C SER A 383 17.10 -13.65 -5.86
N GLN A 384 16.67 -12.41 -5.63
CA GLN A 384 17.54 -11.27 -5.28
C GLN A 384 17.00 -10.51 -4.06
N LEU A 385 16.73 -11.24 -2.97
CA LEU A 385 16.21 -10.66 -1.73
C LEU A 385 17.33 -10.07 -0.87
N GLU A 386 17.41 -8.75 -0.80
CA GLU A 386 18.30 -8.01 0.11
C GLU A 386 17.81 -8.17 1.56
N CYS A 387 18.73 -8.49 2.48
CA CYS A 387 18.37 -8.81 3.87
C CYS A 387 17.76 -7.61 4.61
N ASP A 388 18.36 -6.43 4.50
CA ASP A 388 17.89 -5.19 5.13
C ASP A 388 16.49 -4.76 4.67
N ARG A 389 16.16 -4.97 3.39
CA ARG A 389 14.83 -4.72 2.81
C ARG A 389 13.78 -5.68 3.35
N VAL A 390 14.11 -6.96 3.52
CA VAL A 390 13.25 -7.95 4.17
C VAL A 390 13.04 -7.58 5.64
N ASP A 391 14.13 -7.30 6.35
CA ASP A 391 14.12 -7.06 7.79
C ASP A 391 13.37 -5.77 8.14
N SER A 392 13.49 -4.72 7.33
CA SER A 392 12.78 -3.44 7.52
C SER A 392 11.48 -3.30 6.71
N CYS A 393 10.95 -4.40 6.15
CA CYS A 393 9.80 -4.38 5.27
C CYS A 393 8.53 -3.76 5.90
N SER A 394 7.86 -2.84 5.21
CA SER A 394 6.60 -2.24 5.67
C SER A 394 5.35 -2.91 5.08
N PHE A 395 5.53 -3.96 4.28
CA PHE A 395 4.48 -4.69 3.55
C PHE A 395 4.59 -6.17 3.93
N MET A 396 3.68 -6.65 4.76
CA MET A 396 3.71 -8.05 5.21
C MET A 396 2.60 -8.85 4.55
N ALA A 397 2.79 -10.16 4.39
CA ALA A 397 1.73 -11.12 4.12
C ALA A 397 1.45 -11.90 5.40
N MET A 398 0.16 -12.05 5.76
CA MET A 398 -0.23 -12.87 6.89
C MET A 398 -0.44 -14.32 6.46
N THR A 399 0.40 -15.22 6.97
CA THR A 399 0.33 -16.66 6.72
C THR A 399 -0.36 -17.39 7.87
N THR A 400 -0.49 -18.71 7.78
CA THR A 400 -0.96 -19.53 8.89
C THR A 400 -0.01 -19.45 10.10
N GLU A 401 1.29 -19.27 9.88
CA GLU A 401 2.31 -19.33 10.94
C GLU A 401 2.68 -17.93 11.48
N GLY A 402 2.23 -16.85 10.84
CA GLY A 402 2.52 -15.48 11.24
C GLY A 402 2.77 -14.55 10.05
N PRO A 403 3.08 -13.27 10.30
CA PRO A 403 3.44 -12.34 9.25
C PRO A 403 4.83 -12.64 8.68
N ILE A 404 5.03 -12.35 7.40
CA ILE A 404 6.31 -12.44 6.70
C ILE A 404 6.42 -11.29 5.69
N SER A 405 7.63 -10.84 5.36
CA SER A 405 7.79 -9.77 4.35
C SER A 405 7.19 -10.19 3.01
N MET A 406 6.56 -9.26 2.29
CA MET A 406 5.87 -9.57 1.03
C MET A 406 6.81 -10.17 -0.03
N CYS A 407 8.05 -9.65 -0.15
CA CYS A 407 9.01 -10.19 -1.11
C CYS A 407 9.47 -11.61 -0.73
N MET A 408 9.70 -11.87 0.56
CA MET A 408 10.01 -13.23 1.04
C MET A 408 8.82 -14.17 0.84
N HIS A 409 7.58 -13.71 1.10
CA HIS A 409 6.38 -14.47 0.80
C HIS A 409 6.32 -14.88 -0.67
N ASN A 410 6.50 -13.93 -1.58
CA ASN A 410 6.41 -14.18 -3.02
C ASN A 410 7.53 -15.08 -3.53
N ALA A 411 8.73 -15.03 -2.92
CA ALA A 411 9.85 -15.89 -3.32
C ALA A 411 9.66 -17.37 -2.97
N LYS A 412 8.80 -17.69 -1.99
CA LYS A 412 8.50 -19.07 -1.54
C LYS A 412 7.02 -19.27 -1.26
N ARG A 413 6.17 -18.70 -2.12
CA ARG A 413 4.70 -18.69 -1.97
C ARG A 413 4.10 -20.08 -1.82
N ASP A 414 4.62 -21.04 -2.59
CA ASP A 414 4.10 -22.41 -2.61
C ASP A 414 4.19 -23.11 -1.25
N GLU A 415 5.18 -22.76 -0.43
CA GLU A 415 5.32 -23.24 0.96
C GLU A 415 4.16 -22.79 1.87
N PHE A 416 3.45 -21.73 1.49
CA PHE A 416 2.35 -21.15 2.27
C PHE A 416 0.97 -21.52 1.72
N ILE A 417 0.84 -21.75 0.41
CA ILE A 417 -0.45 -21.99 -0.24
C ILE A 417 -0.72 -23.47 -0.54
N LEU A 418 0.31 -24.30 -0.66
CA LEU A 418 0.18 -25.73 -1.00
C LEU A 418 0.28 -26.67 0.21
N LYS A 419 0.66 -26.13 1.38
CA LYS A 419 0.85 -26.92 2.60
C LYS A 419 -0.48 -27.17 3.32
N PRO A 420 -0.89 -28.42 3.57
CA PRO A 420 -2.03 -28.72 4.41
C PRO A 420 -1.83 -28.21 5.84
N PHE A 421 -2.91 -27.78 6.49
CA PHE A 421 -2.86 -27.34 7.88
C PHE A 421 -4.13 -27.70 8.65
N GLN A 422 -4.03 -27.67 9.98
CA GLN A 422 -5.14 -27.98 10.86
C GLN A 422 -6.06 -26.76 11.03
N VAL A 423 -7.33 -26.94 10.76
CA VAL A 423 -8.40 -25.95 10.97
C VAL A 423 -9.25 -26.39 12.16
N LYS A 424 -9.51 -25.45 13.06
CA LYS A 424 -10.45 -25.65 14.17
C LYS A 424 -11.83 -25.18 13.75
N HIS A 425 -12.83 -26.04 13.88
CA HIS A 425 -14.24 -25.69 13.66
C HIS A 425 -15.03 -26.09 14.91
N GLY A 426 -15.29 -25.13 15.80
CA GLY A 426 -15.79 -25.42 17.14
C GLY A 426 -14.78 -26.26 17.94
N ASN A 427 -15.21 -27.44 18.42
CA ASN A 427 -14.37 -28.39 19.14
C ASN A 427 -13.62 -29.37 18.22
N ASP A 428 -13.99 -29.42 16.93
CA ASP A 428 -13.40 -30.36 15.99
C ASP A 428 -12.13 -29.80 15.33
N LYS A 429 -11.18 -30.69 15.09
CA LYS A 429 -9.93 -30.42 14.38
C LYS A 429 -9.93 -31.21 13.08
N LYS A 430 -9.91 -30.52 11.94
CA LYS A 430 -9.84 -31.14 10.61
C LYS A 430 -8.58 -30.68 9.88
N ILE A 431 -8.00 -31.57 9.07
CA ILE A 431 -6.93 -31.19 8.17
C ILE A 431 -7.58 -30.61 6.92
N TRP A 432 -7.24 -29.37 6.59
CA TRP A 432 -7.59 -28.77 5.31
C TRP A 432 -6.47 -29.04 4.31
N ASN A 433 -6.85 -29.54 3.13
CA ASN A 433 -5.94 -29.77 2.02
C ASN A 433 -6.21 -28.72 0.93
N PRO A 434 -5.20 -27.95 0.50
CA PRO A 434 -5.37 -26.92 -0.54
C PRO A 434 -5.73 -27.47 -1.91
N LEU A 435 -5.34 -28.71 -2.24
CA LEU A 435 -5.55 -29.32 -3.56
C LEU A 435 -6.80 -30.21 -3.58
#